data_AF-A0A7H8IWF3-F1
#
_entry.id   AF-A0A7H8IWF3-F1
#
_cell.length_a   1.000
_cell.length_b   1.000
_cell.length_c   1.000
_cell.angle_alpha   90.00
_cell.angle_beta   90.00
_cell.angle_gamma   90.00
#
_symmetry.space_group_name_H-M   'P 1'
#
loop_
_entity.id
_entity.type
_entity.pdbx_description
1 polymer ?
#
loop_
_entity_poly.entity_id
_entity_poly.type
_entity_poly.pdbx_seq_one_letter_code
_entity_poly.pdbx_strand_id
1 'polypeptide(L)'
;MGGGIPGQFALTFDRLCTRPVGGRRPFANKELAQIVNKQGGDITEGYISLLRKGRRDNPTLQTVENLASALGVCPAVFVGGRVERRGEENPRSSFPAKLRRLFSAAHPPGRGPYTPEEVAKAICVEGRYGSISPSYIRELLNPPADTLPNPRFKHILGLVAHFGLPDDSSGPLGAYFLDDELAATVDAQLANYVALRDTGVIEFAMRMADQAPRLSPDLRRRAVETFIQALESGEPPGCFR
;
A
#
# COMPACT_ATOMS: atom_id res chain seq x y z
N MET A 1 -4.23 12.15 8.92
CA MET A 1 -3.19 12.95 8.23
C MET A 1 -1.98 12.06 7.92
N GLY A 2 -2.15 11.04 7.07
CA GLY A 2 -1.12 10.03 6.77
C GLY A 2 -0.50 10.12 5.37
N GLY A 3 -0.57 11.26 4.70
CA GLY A 3 0.03 11.46 3.38
C GLY A 3 1.51 11.84 3.50
N GLY A 4 2.42 11.02 2.96
CA GLY A 4 3.87 11.22 3.06
C GLY A 4 4.32 12.67 2.77
N ILE A 5 5.11 13.21 3.70
CA ILE A 5 5.58 14.60 3.68
C ILE A 5 6.51 14.79 2.46
N PRO A 6 6.37 15.86 1.66
CA PRO A 6 7.32 16.18 0.60
C PRO A 6 8.77 16.12 1.13
N GLY A 7 9.62 15.32 0.48
CA GLY A 7 11.00 15.12 0.91
C GLY A 7 11.24 13.97 1.90
N GLN A 8 10.21 13.24 2.35
CA GLN A 8 10.37 12.09 3.26
C GLN A 8 11.34 11.03 2.72
N PHE A 9 11.29 10.73 1.41
CA PHE A 9 12.23 9.81 0.78
C PHE A 9 13.68 10.27 0.96
N ALA A 10 13.97 11.52 0.58
CA ALA A 10 15.31 12.09 0.61
C ALA A 10 15.84 12.19 2.05
N LEU A 11 15.01 12.63 2.99
CA LEU A 11 15.34 12.70 4.42
C LEU A 11 15.67 11.32 4.98
N THR A 12 14.84 10.32 4.68
CA THR A 12 15.06 8.95 5.13
C THR A 12 16.33 8.37 4.51
N PHE A 13 16.52 8.59 3.21
CA PHE A 13 17.69 8.10 2.48
C PHE A 13 19.00 8.71 2.98
N ASP A 14 19.04 10.04 3.16
CA ASP A 14 20.22 10.72 3.68
C ASP A 14 20.52 10.30 5.12
N ARG A 15 19.50 10.13 5.96
CA ARG A 15 19.65 9.58 7.31
C ARG A 15 20.27 8.19 7.29
N LEU A 16 19.80 7.30 6.42
CA LEU A 16 20.34 5.94 6.31
C LEU A 16 21.78 5.92 5.77
N CYS A 17 22.14 6.87 4.91
CA CYS A 17 23.52 7.02 4.45
C CYS A 17 24.44 7.57 5.55
N THR A 18 23.96 8.52 6.37
CA THR A 18 24.76 9.17 7.41
C THR A 18 24.81 8.39 8.73
N ARG A 19 23.78 7.59 9.01
CA ARG A 19 23.67 6.72 10.19
C ARG A 19 23.17 5.34 9.77
N PRO A 20 24.03 4.51 9.17
CA PRO A 20 23.65 3.16 8.75
C PRO A 20 23.23 2.27 9.91
N VAL A 21 22.37 1.31 9.62
CA VAL A 21 22.02 0.24 10.55
C VAL A 21 23.24 -0.63 10.88
N GLY A 22 23.24 -1.25 12.07
CA GLY A 22 24.29 -2.18 12.48
C GLY A 22 25.65 -1.52 12.80
N GLY A 23 25.66 -0.22 13.14
CA GLY A 23 26.86 0.48 13.62
C GLY A 23 27.93 0.72 12.55
N ARG A 24 27.58 0.61 11.25
CA ARG A 24 28.52 0.86 10.16
C ARG A 24 28.86 2.35 10.06
N ARG A 25 30.06 2.66 9.56
CA ARG A 25 30.46 4.05 9.24
C ARG A 25 29.55 4.64 8.14
N PRO A 26 29.37 5.98 8.08
CA PRO A 26 28.58 6.63 7.04
C PRO A 26 29.01 6.23 5.62
N PHE A 27 28.04 6.05 4.72
CA PHE A 27 28.29 5.73 3.33
C PHE A 27 28.73 6.95 2.52
N ALA A 28 29.87 6.83 1.84
CA ALA A 28 30.21 7.73 0.75
C ALA A 28 29.33 7.41 -0.48
N ASN A 29 28.97 8.42 -1.27
CA ASN A 29 28.11 8.24 -2.44
C ASN A 29 28.73 7.26 -3.46
N LYS A 30 30.05 7.37 -3.69
CA LYS A 30 30.80 6.47 -4.57
C LYS A 30 30.76 5.01 -4.09
N GLU A 31 30.94 4.79 -2.79
CA GLU A 31 30.90 3.46 -2.17
C GLU A 31 29.52 2.84 -2.33
N LEU A 32 28.45 3.60 -2.05
CA LEU A 32 27.08 3.12 -2.20
C LEU A 32 26.75 2.76 -3.65
N ALA A 33 27.20 3.58 -4.62
CA ALA A 33 27.04 3.27 -6.05
C ALA A 33 27.76 1.96 -6.43
N GLN A 34 28.99 1.75 -5.92
CA GLN A 34 29.73 0.51 -6.16
C GLN A 34 29.02 -0.73 -5.59
N ILE A 35 28.40 -0.62 -4.41
CA ILE A 35 27.64 -1.73 -3.82
C ILE A 35 26.44 -2.07 -4.70
N VAL A 36 25.65 -1.07 -5.08
CA VAL A 36 24.47 -1.27 -5.95
C VAL A 36 24.87 -1.89 -7.29
N ASN A 37 25.94 -1.40 -7.92
CA ASN A 37 26.35 -1.90 -9.24
C ASN A 37 26.92 -3.33 -9.16
N LYS A 38 27.60 -3.69 -8.07
CA LYS A 38 28.04 -5.08 -7.81
C LYS A 38 26.86 -6.04 -7.63
N GLN A 39 25.71 -5.55 -7.18
CA GLN A 39 24.47 -6.32 -7.04
C GLN A 39 23.65 -6.38 -8.35
N GLY A 40 24.18 -5.88 -9.46
CA GLY A 40 23.50 -5.87 -10.76
C GLY A 40 22.57 -4.68 -10.98
N GLY A 41 22.56 -3.70 -10.07
CA GLY A 41 21.91 -2.42 -10.31
C GLY A 41 22.71 -1.51 -11.24
N ASP A 42 22.09 -0.42 -11.68
CA ASP A 42 22.78 0.65 -12.40
C ASP A 42 22.47 1.98 -11.73
N ILE A 43 23.47 2.54 -11.04
CA ILE A 43 23.36 3.84 -10.39
C ILE A 43 24.70 4.59 -10.39
N THR A 44 24.63 5.91 -10.54
CA THR A 44 25.80 6.79 -10.48
C THR A 44 25.91 7.48 -9.13
N GLU A 45 27.14 7.81 -8.73
CA GLU A 45 27.43 8.64 -7.55
C GLU A 45 26.66 9.98 -7.60
N GLY A 46 26.62 10.62 -8.77
CA GLY A 46 25.92 11.87 -8.99
C GLY A 46 24.41 11.75 -8.74
N TYR A 47 23.79 10.65 -9.19
CA TYR A 47 22.37 10.42 -8.94
C TYR A 47 22.07 10.17 -7.46
N ILE A 48 22.92 9.43 -6.74
CA ILE A 48 22.81 9.25 -5.28
C ILE A 48 22.87 10.60 -4.56
N SER A 49 23.81 11.47 -4.94
CA SER A 49 23.93 12.83 -4.39
C SER A 49 22.64 13.64 -4.60
N LEU A 50 22.03 13.55 -5.78
CA LEU A 50 20.76 14.22 -6.07
C LEU A 50 19.59 13.66 -5.25
N LEU A 51 19.55 12.34 -5.04
CA LEU A 51 18.53 11.68 -4.21
C LEU A 51 18.63 12.12 -2.74
N ARG A 52 19.84 12.09 -2.16
CA ARG A 52 20.08 12.51 -0.77
C ARG A 52 19.70 13.96 -0.52
N LYS A 53 20.01 14.84 -1.48
CA LYS A 53 19.68 16.28 -1.41
C LYS A 53 18.22 16.60 -1.73
N GLY A 54 17.40 15.59 -2.06
CA GLY A 54 16.01 15.79 -2.49
C GLY A 54 15.85 16.55 -3.80
N ARG A 55 16.93 16.71 -4.59
CA ARG A 55 16.88 17.30 -5.93
C ARG A 55 16.27 16.32 -6.94
N ARG A 56 16.33 15.02 -6.62
CA ARG A 56 15.54 13.95 -7.22
C ARG A 56 14.84 13.22 -6.07
N ASP A 57 13.54 13.06 -6.15
CA ASP A 57 12.72 12.47 -5.06
C ASP A 57 11.73 11.42 -5.59
N ASN A 58 11.86 11.06 -6.88
CA ASN A 58 10.98 10.14 -7.57
C ASN A 58 11.77 9.03 -8.30
N PRO A 59 12.56 8.21 -7.57
CA PRO A 59 13.26 7.07 -8.15
C PRO A 59 12.26 5.99 -8.63
N THR A 60 12.74 5.03 -9.41
CA THR A 60 11.94 3.85 -9.78
C THR A 60 11.94 2.83 -8.63
N LEU A 61 10.96 1.91 -8.62
CA LEU A 61 10.89 0.86 -7.61
C LEU A 61 12.16 -0.01 -7.60
N GLN A 62 12.71 -0.35 -8.77
CA GLN A 62 13.99 -1.05 -8.86
C GLN A 62 15.12 -0.28 -8.17
N THR A 63 15.19 1.04 -8.34
CA THR A 63 16.19 1.86 -7.64
C THR A 63 15.97 1.82 -6.13
N VAL A 64 14.72 1.87 -5.66
CA VAL A 64 14.41 1.78 -4.22
C VAL A 64 14.86 0.44 -3.64
N GLU A 65 14.59 -0.67 -4.33
CA GLU A 65 15.04 -2.01 -3.93
C GLU A 65 16.56 -2.12 -3.88
N ASN A 66 17.24 -1.61 -4.91
CA ASN A 66 18.70 -1.64 -5.00
C ASN A 66 19.35 -0.85 -3.85
N LEU A 67 18.83 0.35 -3.57
CA LEU A 67 19.32 1.16 -2.45
C LEU A 67 19.04 0.50 -1.10
N ALA A 68 17.84 -0.06 -0.91
CA ALA A 68 17.48 -0.77 0.32
C ALA A 68 18.40 -1.99 0.55
N SER A 69 18.65 -2.76 -0.52
CA SER A 69 19.57 -3.91 -0.49
C SER A 69 20.99 -3.50 -0.12
N ALA A 70 21.54 -2.46 -0.77
CA ALA A 70 22.88 -1.96 -0.50
C ALA A 70 23.03 -1.42 0.94
N LEU A 71 21.97 -0.80 1.48
CA LEU A 71 21.91 -0.29 2.85
C LEU A 71 21.62 -1.37 3.90
N GLY A 72 21.21 -2.58 3.48
CA GLY A 72 20.83 -3.66 4.40
C GLY A 72 19.52 -3.40 5.15
N VAL A 73 18.57 -2.71 4.52
CA VAL A 73 17.27 -2.35 5.10
C VAL A 73 16.10 -2.86 4.26
N CYS A 74 14.92 -2.90 4.87
CA CYS A 74 13.67 -3.18 4.16
C CYS A 74 13.28 -1.99 3.26
N PRO A 75 12.83 -2.21 2.00
CA PRO A 75 12.40 -1.13 1.11
C PRO A 75 11.28 -0.25 1.70
N ALA A 76 10.45 -0.81 2.57
CA ALA A 76 9.36 -0.07 3.23
C ALA A 76 9.84 1.05 4.16
N VAL A 77 11.11 1.08 4.57
CA VAL A 77 11.64 2.16 5.41
C VAL A 77 11.44 3.55 4.78
N PHE A 78 11.51 3.64 3.45
CA PHE A 78 11.39 4.91 2.72
C PHE A 78 10.01 5.55 2.78
N VAL A 79 9.01 4.79 3.20
CA VAL A 79 7.64 5.22 3.46
C VAL A 79 7.27 5.16 4.94
N GLY A 80 8.26 4.96 5.83
CA GLY A 80 8.09 4.88 7.28
C GLY A 80 7.81 3.47 7.82
N GLY A 81 7.88 2.45 6.97
CA GLY A 81 7.66 1.06 7.36
C GLY A 81 8.85 0.46 8.10
N ARG A 82 8.90 -0.87 8.14
CA ARG A 82 9.95 -1.65 8.79
C ARG A 82 11.34 -1.26 8.29
N VAL A 83 12.31 -1.22 9.20
CA VAL A 83 13.73 -0.93 8.89
C VAL A 83 14.51 -2.22 8.62
N GLU A 84 14.31 -3.22 9.46
CA GLU A 84 15.03 -4.50 9.38
C GLU A 84 14.69 -5.23 8.09
N ARG A 85 15.70 -5.66 7.34
CA ARG A 85 15.52 -6.48 6.15
C ARG A 85 15.39 -7.95 6.55
N ARG A 86 14.43 -8.69 5.98
CA ARG A 86 14.24 -10.13 6.21
C ARG A 86 14.36 -10.91 4.90
N GLY A 87 15.36 -11.78 4.78
CA GLY A 87 15.55 -12.60 3.58
C GLY A 87 15.74 -11.78 2.29
N GLU A 88 15.27 -12.33 1.17
CA GLU A 88 15.37 -11.71 -0.16
C GLU A 88 14.09 -10.94 -0.51
N GLU A 89 13.87 -9.80 0.15
CA GLU A 89 12.75 -8.91 -0.17
C GLU A 89 12.86 -8.36 -1.61
N ASN A 90 11.88 -8.72 -2.45
CA ASN A 90 11.76 -8.33 -3.87
C ASN A 90 10.32 -7.87 -4.19
N PRO A 91 9.91 -6.69 -3.68
CA PRO A 91 8.54 -6.21 -3.82
C PRO A 91 8.06 -6.05 -5.27
N ARG A 92 8.94 -5.86 -6.26
CA ARG A 92 8.56 -5.84 -7.68
C ARG A 92 7.90 -7.12 -8.15
N SER A 93 8.36 -8.27 -7.64
CA SER A 93 7.80 -9.57 -8.02
C SER A 93 6.35 -9.74 -7.54
N SER A 94 6.04 -9.27 -6.34
CA SER A 94 4.71 -9.34 -5.73
C SER A 94 3.80 -8.16 -6.10
N PHE A 95 4.36 -7.07 -6.65
CA PHE A 95 3.65 -5.83 -6.97
C PHE A 95 2.36 -6.02 -7.80
N PRO A 96 2.36 -6.78 -8.91
CA PRO A 96 1.13 -6.95 -9.71
C PRO A 96 0.02 -7.65 -8.93
N ALA A 97 0.38 -8.66 -8.13
CA ALA A 97 -0.58 -9.41 -7.32
C ALA A 97 -1.23 -8.53 -6.25
N LYS A 98 -0.41 -7.74 -5.54
CA LYS A 98 -0.86 -6.73 -4.57
C LYS A 98 -1.78 -5.69 -5.21
N LEU A 99 -1.40 -5.17 -6.38
CA LEU A 99 -2.23 -4.19 -7.08
C LEU A 99 -3.57 -4.78 -7.51
N ARG A 100 -3.59 -5.98 -8.10
CA ARG A 100 -4.83 -6.68 -8.46
C ARG A 100 -5.73 -6.92 -7.24
N ARG A 101 -5.15 -7.25 -6.08
CA ARG A 101 -5.89 -7.42 -4.82
C ARG A 101 -6.61 -6.14 -4.42
N LEU A 102 -5.92 -5.00 -4.45
CA LEU A 102 -6.53 -3.70 -4.12
C LEU A 102 -7.66 -3.36 -5.09
N PHE A 103 -7.47 -3.53 -6.40
CA PHE A 103 -8.53 -3.32 -7.39
C PHE A 103 -9.79 -4.16 -7.09
N SER A 104 -9.60 -5.42 -6.68
CA SER A 104 -10.71 -6.35 -6.41
C SER A 104 -11.40 -6.12 -5.08
N ALA A 105 -10.70 -5.65 -4.05
CA ALA A 105 -11.19 -5.64 -2.68
C ALA A 105 -11.50 -4.21 -2.17
N ALA A 106 -10.68 -3.23 -2.52
CA ALA A 106 -10.77 -1.87 -2.02
C ALA A 106 -11.58 -0.99 -2.99
N HIS A 107 -12.89 -1.21 -3.04
CA HIS A 107 -13.83 -0.36 -3.79
C HIS A 107 -15.10 -0.07 -2.99
N PRO A 108 -15.82 1.03 -3.27
CA PRO A 108 -17.00 1.43 -2.53
C PRO A 108 -18.10 0.35 -2.60
N PRO A 109 -18.91 0.23 -1.55
CA PRO A 109 -20.00 -0.73 -1.53
C PRO A 109 -21.08 -0.34 -2.55
N GLY A 110 -21.77 -1.34 -3.12
CA GLY A 110 -22.81 -1.13 -4.13
C GLY A 110 -22.31 -0.84 -5.55
N ARG A 111 -20.99 -0.89 -5.80
CA ARG A 111 -20.40 -0.85 -7.16
C ARG A 111 -19.29 -1.89 -7.33
N GLY A 112 -18.96 -2.18 -8.58
CA GLY A 112 -17.84 -3.06 -8.91
C GLY A 112 -16.46 -2.41 -8.71
N PRO A 113 -15.38 -3.18 -8.96
CA PRO A 113 -13.99 -2.73 -8.93
C PRO A 113 -13.74 -1.40 -9.64
N TYR A 114 -12.72 -0.68 -9.20
CA TYR A 114 -12.25 0.51 -9.92
C TYR A 114 -11.71 0.15 -11.31
N THR A 115 -11.88 1.04 -12.28
CA THR A 115 -11.22 0.91 -13.59
C THR A 115 -9.87 1.64 -13.59
N PRO A 116 -8.89 1.22 -14.41
CA PRO A 116 -7.64 1.97 -14.56
C PRO A 116 -7.83 3.43 -14.97
N GLU A 117 -8.89 3.77 -15.70
CA GLU A 117 -9.28 5.14 -16.02
C GLU A 117 -9.63 5.95 -14.77
N GLU A 118 -10.45 5.38 -13.88
CA GLU A 118 -10.83 6.04 -12.63
C GLU A 118 -9.62 6.25 -11.72
N VAL A 119 -8.78 5.23 -11.57
CA VAL A 119 -7.56 5.31 -10.74
C VAL A 119 -6.58 6.34 -11.31
N ALA A 120 -6.31 6.30 -12.62
CA ALA A 120 -5.42 7.26 -13.28
C ALA A 120 -5.91 8.70 -13.11
N LYS A 121 -7.21 8.92 -13.35
CA LYS A 121 -7.84 10.23 -13.17
C LYS A 121 -7.67 10.70 -11.73
N ALA A 122 -8.03 9.88 -10.75
CA ALA A 122 -7.94 10.24 -9.34
C ALA A 122 -6.52 10.62 -8.90
N ILE A 123 -5.50 9.88 -9.33
CA ILE A 123 -4.10 10.17 -9.02
C ILE A 123 -3.63 11.48 -9.65
N CYS A 124 -4.17 11.85 -10.81
CA CYS A 124 -3.76 13.05 -11.54
C CYS A 124 -4.44 14.35 -11.05
N VAL A 125 -5.60 14.29 -10.38
CA VAL A 125 -6.45 15.46 -10.05
C VAL A 125 -5.69 16.60 -9.34
N GLU A 126 -4.76 16.28 -8.45
CA GLU A 126 -4.00 17.28 -7.69
C GLU A 126 -2.55 17.45 -8.18
N GLY A 127 -2.11 16.69 -9.18
CA GLY A 127 -0.74 16.69 -9.68
C GLY A 127 0.35 16.23 -8.69
N ARG A 128 -0.01 15.95 -7.42
CA ARG A 128 0.91 15.59 -6.32
C ARG A 128 1.83 14.41 -6.67
N TYR A 129 1.31 13.42 -7.39
CA TYR A 129 2.02 12.19 -7.74
C TYR A 129 2.52 12.17 -9.19
N GLY A 130 2.38 13.29 -9.91
CA GLY A 130 2.61 13.38 -11.35
C GLY A 130 1.54 12.67 -12.18
N SER A 131 1.71 12.70 -13.50
CA SER A 131 0.81 12.02 -14.43
C SER A 131 1.07 10.52 -14.48
N ILE A 132 -0.01 9.73 -14.49
CA ILE A 132 -0.02 8.28 -14.69
C ILE A 132 -1.12 7.94 -15.71
N SER A 133 -0.83 7.12 -16.71
CA SER A 133 -1.81 6.76 -17.74
C SER A 133 -2.60 5.50 -17.37
N PRO A 134 -3.85 5.35 -17.84
CA PRO A 134 -4.60 4.10 -17.70
C PRO A 134 -3.87 2.90 -18.32
N SER A 135 -3.20 3.09 -19.47
CA SER A 135 -2.40 2.05 -20.13
C SER A 135 -1.25 1.57 -19.25
N TYR A 136 -0.56 2.47 -18.57
CA TYR A 136 0.52 2.12 -17.66
C TYR A 136 0.00 1.38 -16.42
N ILE A 137 -1.16 1.77 -15.88
CA ILE A 137 -1.79 1.01 -14.79
C ILE A 137 -2.13 -0.43 -15.24
N ARG A 138 -2.59 -0.62 -16.48
CA ARG A 138 -2.84 -1.97 -17.03
C ARG A 138 -1.56 -2.79 -17.13
N GLU A 139 -0.46 -2.18 -17.54
CA GLU A 139 0.86 -2.82 -17.56
C GLU A 139 1.33 -3.18 -16.14
N LEU A 140 1.11 -2.31 -15.15
CA LEU A 140 1.43 -2.62 -13.75
C LEU A 140 0.58 -3.77 -13.19
N LEU A 141 -0.69 -3.86 -13.61
CA LEU A 141 -1.59 -4.95 -13.24
C LEU A 141 -1.17 -6.27 -13.89
N ASN A 142 -0.75 -6.24 -15.15
CA ASN A 142 -0.42 -7.40 -15.95
C ASN A 142 0.82 -7.10 -16.80
N PRO A 143 2.03 -7.16 -16.21
CA PRO A 143 3.25 -6.90 -16.95
C PRO A 143 3.49 -8.01 -17.98
N PRO A 144 4.24 -7.72 -19.07
CA PRO A 144 4.67 -8.75 -20.01
C PRO A 144 5.40 -9.90 -19.30
N ALA A 145 5.35 -11.09 -19.89
CA ALA A 145 6.14 -12.23 -19.42
C ALA A 145 7.62 -11.84 -19.28
N ASP A 146 8.28 -12.38 -18.25
CA ASP A 146 9.69 -12.12 -17.92
C ASP A 146 10.05 -10.65 -17.63
N THR A 147 9.06 -9.78 -17.45
CA THR A 147 9.27 -8.37 -17.11
C THR A 147 8.69 -8.04 -15.74
N LEU A 148 9.53 -7.52 -14.84
CA LEU A 148 9.08 -7.03 -13.54
C LEU A 148 8.56 -5.58 -13.65
N PRO A 149 7.41 -5.24 -13.04
CA PRO A 149 6.89 -3.88 -13.06
C PRO A 149 7.89 -2.93 -12.41
N ASN A 150 7.99 -1.70 -12.92
CA ASN A 150 8.92 -0.71 -12.37
C ASN A 150 8.28 0.68 -12.20
N PRO A 151 7.24 0.80 -11.34
CA PRO A 151 6.59 2.07 -11.07
C PRO A 151 7.56 3.08 -10.46
N ARG A 152 7.34 4.36 -10.73
CA ARG A 152 8.04 5.44 -10.02
C ARG A 152 7.50 5.56 -8.61
N PHE A 153 8.34 5.98 -7.67
CA PHE A 153 8.02 6.06 -6.26
C PHE A 153 6.75 6.88 -5.98
N LYS A 154 6.59 8.04 -6.64
CA LYS A 154 5.38 8.87 -6.54
C LYS A 154 4.13 8.15 -7.06
N HIS A 155 4.24 7.30 -8.07
CA HIS A 155 3.10 6.51 -8.57
C HIS A 155 2.66 5.46 -7.56
N ILE A 156 3.60 4.81 -6.85
CA ILE A 156 3.29 3.89 -5.75
C ILE A 156 2.51 4.64 -4.65
N LEU A 157 3.00 5.81 -4.26
CA LEU A 157 2.31 6.65 -3.27
C LEU A 157 0.92 7.10 -3.73
N GLY A 158 0.76 7.41 -5.02
CA GLY A 158 -0.54 7.76 -5.61
C GLY A 158 -1.53 6.61 -5.59
N LEU A 159 -1.09 5.38 -5.90
CA LEU A 159 -1.91 4.18 -5.80
C LEU A 159 -2.38 3.95 -4.36
N VAL A 160 -1.47 4.05 -3.40
CA VAL A 160 -1.80 3.91 -1.97
C VAL A 160 -2.80 4.98 -1.52
N ALA A 161 -2.58 6.23 -1.90
CA ALA A 161 -3.48 7.33 -1.58
C ALA A 161 -4.88 7.14 -2.18
N HIS A 162 -4.98 6.57 -3.39
CA HIS A 162 -6.26 6.30 -4.04
C HIS A 162 -7.07 5.22 -3.32
N PHE A 163 -6.43 4.09 -2.97
CA PHE A 163 -7.13 2.94 -2.38
C PHE A 163 -7.48 3.12 -0.90
N GLY A 164 -7.02 4.19 -0.25
CA GLY A 164 -7.57 4.68 1.01
C GLY A 164 -7.72 3.61 2.10
N LEU A 165 -6.70 2.75 2.27
CA LEU A 165 -6.69 1.79 3.37
C LEU A 165 -6.84 2.56 4.71
N PRO A 166 -7.63 2.08 5.68
CA PRO A 166 -7.95 2.86 6.89
C PRO A 166 -6.71 3.30 7.68
N ASP A 167 -6.76 4.55 8.18
CA ASP A 167 -5.70 5.24 8.95
C ASP A 167 -5.56 4.71 10.40
N ASP A 168 -6.42 3.79 10.84
CA ASP A 168 -6.44 3.28 12.21
C ASP A 168 -5.72 1.92 12.31
N SER A 169 -4.41 2.01 12.60
CA SER A 169 -3.63 0.97 13.32
C SER A 169 -2.69 0.07 12.53
N SER A 170 -2.56 0.16 11.19
CA SER A 170 -1.75 -0.82 10.39
C SER A 170 -0.40 -0.32 9.84
N GLY A 171 0.18 0.75 10.40
CA GLY A 171 1.47 1.29 9.94
C GLY A 171 1.36 2.09 8.63
N PRO A 172 2.46 2.62 8.08
CA PRO A 172 2.38 3.50 6.92
C PRO A 172 2.04 2.68 5.67
N LEU A 173 0.83 2.91 5.14
CA LEU A 173 0.22 2.18 4.04
C LEU A 173 1.06 2.12 2.76
N GLY A 174 2.00 3.07 2.59
CA GLY A 174 3.04 3.01 1.56
C GLY A 174 3.83 1.70 1.57
N ALA A 175 3.96 1.08 2.75
CA ALA A 175 4.73 -0.12 2.98
C ALA A 175 4.05 -1.37 2.41
N TYR A 176 2.73 -1.36 2.14
CA TYR A 176 2.03 -2.53 1.58
C TYR A 176 2.70 -3.04 0.30
N PHE A 177 3.04 -2.15 -0.63
CA PHE A 177 3.74 -2.53 -1.85
C PHE A 177 5.19 -2.93 -1.65
N LEU A 178 5.82 -2.57 -0.52
CA LEU A 178 7.25 -2.64 -0.27
C LEU A 178 7.68 -3.67 0.79
N ASP A 179 6.73 -4.17 1.59
CA ASP A 179 6.92 -5.15 2.66
C ASP A 179 5.90 -6.28 2.45
N ASP A 180 6.38 -7.46 2.06
CA ASP A 180 5.53 -8.62 1.79
C ASP A 180 4.89 -9.21 3.05
N GLU A 181 5.50 -9.02 4.22
CA GLU A 181 4.93 -9.49 5.50
C GLU A 181 3.76 -8.61 5.93
N LEU A 182 3.92 -7.28 5.79
CA LEU A 182 2.80 -6.36 5.96
C LEU A 182 1.71 -6.66 4.92
N ALA A 183 2.09 -6.92 3.67
CA ALA A 183 1.14 -7.24 2.62
C ALA A 183 0.31 -8.49 2.95
N ALA A 184 0.92 -9.55 3.48
CA ALA A 184 0.21 -10.74 3.92
C ALA A 184 -0.82 -10.43 5.02
N THR A 185 -0.47 -9.57 5.98
CA THR A 185 -1.38 -9.13 7.05
C THR A 185 -2.56 -8.34 6.49
N VAL A 186 -2.29 -7.37 5.63
CA VAL A 186 -3.30 -6.53 4.98
C VAL A 186 -4.19 -7.36 4.05
N ASP A 187 -3.63 -8.33 3.32
CA ASP A 187 -4.37 -9.23 2.43
C ASP A 187 -5.35 -10.11 3.21
N ALA A 188 -4.98 -10.58 4.41
CA ALA A 188 -5.89 -11.33 5.28
C ALA A 188 -7.06 -10.45 5.76
N GLN A 189 -6.80 -9.19 6.11
CA GLN A 189 -7.86 -8.24 6.49
C GLN A 189 -8.78 -7.91 5.31
N LEU A 190 -8.22 -7.70 4.12
CA LEU A 190 -8.98 -7.49 2.88
C LEU A 190 -9.84 -8.71 2.55
N ALA A 191 -9.33 -9.93 2.72
CA ALA A 191 -10.09 -11.16 2.49
C ALA A 191 -11.29 -11.26 3.44
N ASN A 192 -11.12 -10.93 4.72
CA ASN A 192 -12.22 -10.89 5.68
C ASN A 192 -13.28 -9.85 5.28
N TYR A 193 -12.85 -8.65 4.87
CA TYR A 193 -13.76 -7.61 4.39
C TYR A 193 -14.56 -8.08 3.16
N VAL A 194 -13.90 -8.71 2.19
CA VAL A 194 -14.55 -9.28 1.01
C VAL A 194 -15.56 -10.36 1.41
N ALA A 195 -15.23 -11.26 2.33
CA ALA A 195 -16.16 -12.28 2.81
C ALA A 195 -17.41 -11.69 3.49
N LEU A 196 -17.25 -10.65 4.31
CA LEU A 196 -18.37 -9.94 4.92
C LEU A 196 -19.27 -9.26 3.88
N ARG A 197 -18.65 -8.65 2.87
CA ARG A 197 -19.38 -8.02 1.74
C ARG A 197 -20.15 -9.06 0.93
N ASP A 198 -19.50 -10.17 0.56
CA ASP A 198 -20.13 -11.21 -0.27
C ASP A 198 -21.28 -11.92 0.47
N THR A 199 -21.27 -11.91 1.81
CA THR A 199 -22.38 -12.39 2.66
C THR A 199 -23.50 -11.37 2.83
N GLY A 200 -23.34 -10.14 2.33
CA GLY A 200 -24.34 -9.05 2.45
C GLY A 200 -24.31 -8.31 3.78
N VAL A 201 -23.33 -8.58 4.65
CA VAL A 201 -23.21 -7.95 5.98
C VAL A 201 -22.91 -6.45 5.85
N ILE A 202 -22.09 -6.05 4.87
CA ILE A 202 -21.74 -4.65 4.65
C ILE A 202 -22.97 -3.85 4.18
N GLU A 203 -23.74 -4.38 3.23
CA GLU A 203 -24.99 -3.77 2.75
C GLU A 203 -26.01 -3.66 3.89
N PHE A 204 -26.14 -4.70 4.71
CA PHE A 204 -27.00 -4.67 5.89
C PHE A 204 -26.55 -3.57 6.88
N ALA A 205 -25.27 -3.55 7.25
CA ALA A 205 -24.73 -2.56 8.19
C ALA A 205 -24.93 -1.12 7.68
N MET A 206 -24.71 -0.87 6.39
CA MET A 206 -24.98 0.44 5.78
C MET A 206 -26.45 0.84 5.82
N ARG A 207 -27.37 -0.09 5.48
CA ARG A 207 -28.81 0.17 5.58
C ARG A 207 -29.21 0.49 7.02
N MET A 208 -28.67 -0.26 8.00
CA MET A 208 -28.92 -0.01 9.41
C MET A 208 -28.35 1.34 9.86
N ALA A 209 -27.16 1.72 9.39
CA ALA A 209 -26.55 3.02 9.68
C ALA A 209 -27.39 4.18 9.13
N ASP A 210 -27.96 4.06 7.93
CA ASP A 210 -28.87 5.05 7.34
C ASP A 210 -30.18 5.19 8.15
N GLN A 211 -30.69 4.09 8.69
CA GLN A 211 -31.89 4.12 9.56
C GLN A 211 -31.58 4.47 11.02
N ALA A 212 -30.32 4.38 11.47
CA ALA A 212 -29.94 4.55 12.87
C ALA A 212 -30.41 5.87 13.52
N PRO A 213 -30.43 7.03 12.82
CA PRO A 213 -30.97 8.28 13.38
C PRO A 213 -32.48 8.21 13.68
N ARG A 214 -33.22 7.34 13.00
CA ARG A 214 -34.67 7.15 13.16
C ARG A 214 -35.04 6.11 14.21
N LEU A 215 -34.07 5.33 14.67
CA LEU A 215 -34.26 4.24 15.62
C LEU A 215 -33.89 4.69 17.03
N SER A 216 -34.75 4.38 18.01
CA SER A 216 -34.40 4.57 19.42
C SER A 216 -33.14 3.76 19.78
N PRO A 217 -32.33 4.20 20.75
CA PRO A 217 -31.15 3.44 21.19
C PRO A 217 -31.46 1.99 21.58
N ASP A 218 -32.61 1.76 22.21
CA ASP A 218 -33.02 0.41 22.64
C ASP A 218 -33.39 -0.49 21.46
N LEU A 219 -34.07 0.05 20.44
CA LEU A 219 -34.39 -0.70 19.23
C LEU A 219 -33.13 -1.04 18.43
N ARG A 220 -32.14 -0.13 18.39
CA ARG A 220 -30.82 -0.39 17.79
C ARG A 220 -30.12 -1.56 18.48
N ARG A 221 -30.07 -1.56 19.81
CA ARG A 221 -29.43 -2.64 20.59
C ARG A 221 -30.13 -3.98 20.35
N ARG A 222 -31.47 -3.98 20.38
CA ARG A 222 -32.28 -5.19 20.21
C ARG A 222 -32.20 -5.78 18.80
N ALA A 223 -32.08 -4.93 17.77
CA ALA A 223 -31.86 -5.38 16.39
C ALA A 223 -30.50 -6.09 16.24
N VAL A 224 -29.44 -5.56 16.86
CA VAL A 224 -28.10 -6.18 16.85
C VAL A 224 -28.11 -7.50 17.63
N GLU A 225 -28.72 -7.55 18.82
CA GLU A 225 -28.85 -8.78 19.62
C GLU A 225 -29.61 -9.87 18.87
N THR A 226 -30.73 -9.51 18.22
CA THR A 226 -31.53 -10.45 17.42
C THR A 226 -30.72 -11.01 16.25
N PHE A 227 -29.91 -10.16 15.60
CA PHE A 227 -29.03 -10.59 14.52
C PHE A 227 -27.91 -11.53 15.01
N ILE A 228 -27.27 -11.20 16.14
CA ILE A 228 -26.27 -12.06 16.77
C ILE A 228 -26.87 -13.42 17.11
N GLN A 229 -28.05 -13.46 17.75
CA GLN A 229 -28.73 -14.71 18.07
C GLN A 229 -29.04 -15.55 16.83
N ALA A 230 -29.50 -14.93 15.74
CA ALA A 230 -29.78 -15.63 14.49
C ALA A 230 -28.50 -16.23 13.86
N LEU A 231 -27.37 -15.53 13.97
CA LEU A 231 -26.08 -16.05 13.50
C LEU A 231 -25.56 -17.21 14.37
N GLU A 232 -25.76 -17.13 15.69
CA GLU A 232 -25.35 -18.19 16.63
C GLU A 232 -26.24 -19.45 16.52
N SER A 233 -27.54 -19.28 16.27
CA SER A 233 -28.49 -20.40 16.15
C SER A 233 -28.53 -21.02 14.75
N GLY A 234 -28.16 -20.26 13.71
CA GLY A 234 -28.35 -20.66 12.31
C GLY A 234 -29.82 -20.65 11.87
N GLU A 235 -30.73 -20.11 12.69
CA GLU A 235 -32.17 -20.02 12.41
C GLU A 235 -32.59 -18.56 12.16
N PRO A 236 -33.51 -18.31 11.21
CA PRO A 236 -33.99 -16.95 10.95
C PRO A 236 -34.70 -16.37 12.20
N PRO A 237 -34.48 -15.09 12.52
CA PRO A 237 -35.09 -14.48 13.69
C PRO A 237 -36.61 -14.37 13.49
N GLY A 238 -37.36 -14.98 14.40
CA GLY A 238 -38.82 -14.85 14.45
C GLY A 238 -39.62 -15.93 13.71
N CYS A 239 -39.14 -17.19 13.67
CA CYS A 239 -40.05 -18.32 13.46
C CYS A 239 -41.03 -18.42 14.66
N PHE A 240 -42.07 -17.60 14.66
CA PHE A 240 -43.27 -17.84 15.46
C PHE A 240 -43.96 -19.07 14.85
N ARG A 241 -43.90 -20.20 15.56
CA ARG A 241 -44.82 -21.32 15.34
C ARG A 241 -46.20 -20.96 15.87
#